data_AF-A0AA91IME3-F1
#
_entry.id   AF-A0AA91IME3-F1
#
_cell.length_a   1.000
_cell.length_b   1.000
_cell.length_c   1.000
_cell.angle_alpha   90.00
_cell.angle_beta   90.00
_cell.angle_gamma   90.00
#
_symmetry.space_group_name_H-M   'P 1'
#
loop_
_entity.id
_entity.type
_entity.pdbx_description
1 polymer ?
#
loop_
_entity_poly.entity_id
_entity_poly.type
_entity_poly.pdbx_seq_one_letter_code
_entity_poly.pdbx_strand_id
1 'polypeptide(L)' 'MIDKPTPEEVKNARIKAGFTQQEAADRFGFTLSAWQAKETTGKTSRGLAAGTYEMLLLLADEHPVYQLVKRGEILKERD' A
#
# COMPACT_ATOMS: atom_id res chain seq x y z
N MET A 1 11.56 -9.89 2.75
CA MET A 1 10.42 -9.44 3.56
C MET A 1 10.51 -7.93 3.63
N ILE A 2 9.41 -7.23 3.38
CA ILE A 2 9.39 -5.77 3.50
C ILE A 2 9.28 -5.41 4.99
N ASP A 3 10.17 -4.54 5.45
CA ASP A 3 10.14 -4.02 6.82
C ASP A 3 8.94 -3.09 7.04
N LYS A 4 8.73 -2.67 8.29
CA LYS A 4 7.64 -1.76 8.63
C LYS A 4 7.84 -0.42 7.89
N PRO A 5 6.90 0.00 7.03
CA PRO A 5 7.07 1.20 6.23
C PRO A 5 6.99 2.46 7.09
N THR A 6 7.68 3.49 6.64
CA THR A 6 7.53 4.85 7.14
C THR A 6 6.20 5.45 6.68
N PRO A 7 5.68 6.47 7.38
CA PRO A 7 4.45 7.15 6.97
C PRO A 7 4.50 7.75 5.56
N GLU A 8 5.68 8.24 5.15
CA GLU A 8 5.89 8.83 3.82
C GLU A 8 5.86 7.75 2.72
N GLU A 9 6.44 6.58 2.98
CA GLU A 9 6.36 5.43 2.07
C GLU A 9 4.92 4.95 1.87
N VAL A 10 4.12 4.88 2.95
CA VAL A 10 2.70 4.52 2.86
C VAL A 10 1.94 5.54 2.00
N LYS A 11 2.17 6.83 2.21
CA LYS A 11 1.54 7.91 1.45
C LYS A 11 1.91 7.85 -0.04
N ASN A 12 3.20 7.67 -0.34
CA ASN A 12 3.69 7.59 -1.72
C ASN A 12 3.12 6.35 -2.43
N ALA A 13 3.12 5.19 -1.78
CA ALA A 13 2.52 3.98 -2.31
C ALA A 13 1.02 4.15 -2.57
N ARG A 14 0.28 4.82 -1.68
CA ARG A 14 -1.14 5.13 -1.90
C ARG A 14 -1.37 5.99 -3.14
N ILE A 15 -0.60 7.05 -3.30
CA ILE A 15 -0.74 7.96 -4.46
C ILE A 15 -0.43 7.21 -5.75
N LYS A 16 0.62 6.38 -5.77
CA LYS A 16 0.96 5.54 -6.93
C LYS A 16 -0.10 4.48 -7.25
N ALA A 17 -0.72 3.90 -6.22
CA ALA A 17 -1.88 3.02 -6.38
C ALA A 17 -3.14 3.73 -6.88
N GLY A 18 -3.12 5.05 -7.03
CA GLY A 18 -4.24 5.84 -7.54
C GLY A 18 -5.37 6.04 -6.54
N PHE A 19 -5.14 5.80 -5.25
CA PHE A 19 -6.17 5.94 -4.22
C PHE A 19 -6.13 7.30 -3.52
N THR A 20 -7.31 7.84 -3.25
CA THR A 20 -7.51 8.85 -2.18
C THR A 20 -7.32 8.21 -0.80
N GLN A 21 -7.17 9.03 0.25
CA GLN A 21 -7.08 8.51 1.62
C GLN A 21 -8.35 7.74 2.04
N GLN A 22 -9.52 8.18 1.57
CA GLN A 22 -10.79 7.50 1.85
C GLN A 22 -10.87 6.15 1.14
N GLU A 23 -10.55 6.08 -0.15
CA GLU A 23 -10.56 4.82 -0.90
C GLU A 23 -9.56 3.81 -0.35
N ALA A 24 -8.38 4.27 0.10
CA ALA A 24 -7.43 3.40 0.76
C ALA A 24 -7.97 2.91 2.12
N ALA A 25 -8.58 3.79 2.92
CA ALA A 25 -9.22 3.39 4.17
C ALA A 25 -10.28 2.31 3.92
N ASP A 26 -11.18 2.52 2.95
CA ASP A 26 -12.24 1.56 2.60
C ASP A 26 -11.67 0.25 2.07
N ARG A 27 -10.65 0.31 1.20
CA ARG A 27 -9.99 -0.86 0.60
C ARG A 27 -9.35 -1.77 1.65
N PHE A 28 -8.78 -1.18 2.70
CA PHE A 28 -8.07 -1.90 3.74
C PHE A 28 -8.86 -2.06 5.05
N GLY A 29 -10.15 -1.69 5.06
CA GLY A 29 -11.04 -1.86 6.21
C GLY A 29 -10.72 -0.96 7.40
N PHE A 30 -10.20 0.24 7.14
CA PHE A 30 -9.93 1.27 8.14
C PHE A 30 -10.93 2.42 8.04
N THR A 31 -11.09 3.17 9.14
CA THR A 31 -11.69 4.51 9.08
C THR A 31 -10.69 5.50 8.47
N LEU A 32 -11.16 6.60 7.85
CA LEU A 32 -10.31 7.65 7.29
C LEU A 32 -9.25 8.16 8.28
N SER A 33 -9.63 8.44 9.53
CA SER A 33 -8.72 8.94 10.57
C SER A 33 -7.62 7.92 10.93
N ALA A 34 -7.98 6.64 10.99
CA ALA A 34 -7.02 5.56 11.19
C ALA A 34 -6.05 5.42 10.00
N TRP A 35 -6.49 5.68 8.77
CA TRP A 35 -5.61 5.72 7.61
C TRP A 35 -4.67 6.93 7.65
N GLN A 36 -5.20 8.12 7.92
CA GLN A 36 -4.41 9.34 8.06
C GLN A 36 -3.31 9.17 9.12
N ALA A 37 -3.62 8.54 10.27
CA ALA A 37 -2.63 8.24 11.31
C ALA A 37 -1.48 7.32 10.86
N LYS A 38 -1.65 6.55 9.77
CA LYS A 38 -0.58 5.74 9.16
C LYS A 38 0.33 6.58 8.28
N GLU A 39 -0.20 7.64 7.68
CA GLU A 39 0.54 8.61 6.85
C GLU A 39 1.09 9.80 7.65
N THR A 40 0.76 9.92 8.94
CA THR A 40 1.29 10.98 9.80
C THR A 40 2.53 10.53 10.55
N THR A 41 3.49 11.45 10.71
CA THR A 41 4.64 11.31 11.61
C THR A 41 4.28 11.78 13.02
N GLY A 42 4.97 11.28 14.06
CA GLY A 42 4.81 11.73 15.45
C GLY A 42 4.10 10.74 16.37
N LYS A 43 3.68 11.21 17.57
CA LYS A 43 3.17 10.35 18.67
C LYS A 43 1.89 9.58 18.34
N THR A 44 1.13 10.05 17.35
CA THR A 44 -0.11 9.41 16.87
C THR A 44 0.11 8.46 15.70
N SER A 45 1.36 8.35 15.21
CA SER A 45 1.72 7.49 14.10
C SER A 45 1.44 6.03 14.45
N ARG A 46 0.51 5.41 13.71
CA ARG A 46 0.28 3.97 13.78
C ARG A 46 0.82 3.36 12.50
N GLY A 47 2.04 2.83 12.55
CA GLY A 47 2.63 2.22 11.36
C GLY A 47 1.74 1.16 10.73
N LEU A 48 1.77 1.08 9.39
CA LEU A 48 1.06 0.07 8.63
C LEU A 48 1.73 -1.29 8.84
N ALA A 49 0.93 -2.37 8.91
CA ALA A 49 1.49 -3.71 8.98
C ALA A 49 2.17 -4.08 7.66
N ALA A 50 3.30 -4.80 7.72
CA ALA A 50 4.09 -5.16 6.54
C ALA A 50 3.25 -5.84 5.45
N GLY A 51 2.42 -6.84 5.79
CA GLY A 51 1.58 -7.52 4.80
C GLY A 51 0.53 -6.62 4.14
N THR A 52 0.01 -5.62 4.86
CA THR A 52 -0.90 -4.62 4.26
C THR A 52 -0.14 -3.68 3.33
N TYR A 53 1.09 -3.33 3.68
CA TYR A 53 1.96 -2.53 2.83
C TYR A 53 2.39 -3.28 1.57
N GLU A 54 2.69 -4.58 1.66
CA GLU A 54 2.98 -5.42 0.49
C GLU A 54 1.81 -5.42 -0.50
N MET A 55 0.57 -5.56 -0.01
CA MET A 55 -0.62 -5.44 -0.88
C MET A 55 -0.76 -4.04 -1.48
N LEU A 56 -0.47 -2.98 -0.72
CA LEU A 56 -0.51 -1.61 -1.25
C LEU A 56 0.52 -1.40 -2.37
N LEU A 57 1.74 -1.94 -2.21
CA LEU A 57 2.77 -1.89 -3.24
C LEU A 57 2.41 -2.71 -4.48
N LEU A 58 1.75 -3.85 -4.31
CA LEU A 58 1.23 -4.63 -5.44
C LEU A 58 0.19 -3.85 -6.25
N LEU A 59 -0.70 -3.13 -5.56
CA LEU A 59 -1.70 -2.26 -6.21
C LEU A 59 -1.06 -1.02 -6.85
N ALA A 60 0.10 -0.59 -6.34
CA ALA A 60 0.91 0.48 -6.91
C ALA A 60 1.86 0.03 -8.03
N ASP A 61 1.93 -1.26 -8.36
CA ASP A 61 2.93 -1.87 -9.27
C ASP A 61 4.39 -1.60 -8.86
N GLU A 62 4.64 -1.47 -7.55
CA GLU A 62 5.94 -1.08 -6.97
C GLU A 62 6.50 -2.15 -6.02
N HIS A 63 5.87 -3.32 -5.97
CA HIS A 63 6.32 -4.39 -5.09
C HIS A 63 7.65 -4.97 -5.61
N PRO A 64 8.71 -5.02 -4.79
CA PRO A 64 10.07 -5.32 -5.27
C PRO A 64 10.29 -6.74 -5.79
N VAL A 65 9.39 -7.67 -5.42
CA VAL A 65 9.54 -9.12 -5.72
C VAL A 65 8.37 -9.69 -6.52
N TYR A 66 7.21 -9.03 -6.49
CA TYR A 66 5.96 -9.62 -6.97
C TYR A 66 5.23 -8.59 -7.82
N GLN A 67 4.39 -9.06 -8.73
CA GLN A 67 3.55 -8.22 -9.56
C GLN A 67 2.10 -8.68 -9.48
N LEU A 68 1.16 -7.75 -9.49
CA LEU A 68 -0.26 -8.06 -9.52
C LEU A 68 -0.69 -8.38 -10.95
N VAL A 69 -1.09 -9.62 -11.21
CA VAL A 69 -1.66 -10.04 -12.50
C VAL A 69 -3.14 -10.36 -12.36
N LYS A 70 -3.91 -10.03 -13.40
CA LYS A 70 -5.32 -10.37 -13.45
C LYS A 70 -5.48 -11.89 -13.54
N ARG A 71 -6.44 -12.43 -12.78
CA ARG A 71 -6.76 -13.87 -12.84
C ARG A 71 -7.15 -14.26 -14.27
N GLY A 72 -6.39 -15.17 -14.88
CA GLY A 72 -6.60 -15.64 -16.25
C GLY A 72 -5.69 -15.01 -17.29
N GLU A 73 -4.95 -13.95 -16.94
CA GLU A 73 -3.84 -13.44 -17.76
C GLU A 73 -2.56 -14.15 -17.33
N ILE A 74 -1.92 -14.88 -18.25
CA ILE A 74 -0.60 -15.49 -18.00
C ILE A 74 0.44 -14.37 -17.97
N LEU A 75 1.36 -14.44 -17.00
CA LEU A 75 2.56 -13.61 -16.95
C LEU A 75 3.26 -13.68 -18.30
N LYS A 76 3.19 -12.62 -19.11
CA LYS A 76 4.07 -12.50 -20.28
C LYS A 76 5.49 -12.40 -19.73
N GLU A 77 6.36 -13.31 -20.14
CA GLU A 77 7.78 -13.15 -19.90
C GLU A 77 8.21 -11.80 -20.51
N ARG A 78 8.90 -10.98 -19.72
CA ARG A 78 9.56 -9.79 -20.26
C ARG A 78 10.84 -10.31 -20.89
N ASP A 79 10.90 -10.31 -22.23
CA ASP A 79 12.12 -10.52 -23.01
C ASP A 79 13.25 -9.58 -22.57
#